data_AF-A0A7X7BS36-F1
#
_entry.id   AF-A0A7X7BS36-F1
#
_cell.length_a   1.000
_cell.length_b   1.000
_cell.length_c   1.000
_cell.angle_alpha   90.00
_cell.angle_beta   90.00
_cell.angle_gamma   90.00
#
_symmetry.space_group_name_H-M   'P 1'
#
loop_
_entity.id
_entity.type
_entity.pdbx_description
1 polymer ?
#
loop_
_entity_poly.entity_id
_entity_poly.type
_entity_poly.pdbx_seq_one_letter_code
_entity_poly.pdbx_strand_id
1 'polypeptide(L)' 'MASYASEVKKELTSLEVHPEHAKAELAAFLRMNGVLNLHDHQFSLDITTENPAIARRIFKLIKVAYGIE' A
#
# COMPACT_ATOMS: atom_id res chain seq x y z
N MET A 1 23.73 -4.06 0.15
CA MET A 1 23.55 -3.65 -1.26
C MET A 1 22.07 -3.82 -1.56
N ALA A 2 21.37 -2.78 -2.03
CA ALA A 2 19.95 -2.93 -2.38
C ALA A 2 19.84 -3.80 -3.64
N SER A 3 18.85 -4.69 -3.70
CA SER A 3 18.59 -5.45 -4.92
C SER A 3 18.04 -4.52 -6.00
N TYR A 4 18.27 -4.85 -7.28
CA TYR A 4 17.68 -4.12 -8.41
C TYR A 4 16.16 -3.93 -8.26
N ALA A 5 15.46 -4.98 -7.81
CA ALA A 5 14.03 -4.90 -7.53
C ALA A 5 13.66 -3.85 -6.45
N SER A 6 14.52 -3.64 -5.46
CA SER A 6 14.31 -2.63 -4.42
C SER A 6 14.47 -1.21 -4.97
N GLU A 7 15.42 -1.00 -5.88
CA GLU A 7 15.64 0.28 -6.55
C GLU A 7 14.46 0.64 -7.46
N VAL A 8 14.03 -0.31 -8.30
CA VAL A 8 12.87 -0.10 -9.19
C VAL A 8 11.59 0.16 -8.40
N LYS A 9 11.33 -0.58 -7.31
CA LYS A 9 10.18 -0.31 -6.44
C LYS A 9 10.23 1.08 -5.82
N LYS A 10 11.42 1.56 -5.45
CA LYS A 10 11.59 2.91 -4.89
C LYS A 10 11.30 3.99 -5.94
N GLU A 11 11.74 3.78 -7.18
CA GLU A 11 11.44 4.67 -8.30
C GLU A 11 9.93 4.73 -8.59
N LEU A 12 9.28 3.57 -8.76
CA LEU A 12 7.85 3.51 -9.07
C LEU A 12 6.98 4.10 -7.95
N THR A 13 7.33 3.86 -6.69
CA THR A 13 6.56 4.39 -5.55
C THR A 13 6.69 5.91 -5.36
N SER A 14 7.70 6.53 -6.00
CA SER A 14 7.90 7.98 -5.97
C SER A 14 7.00 8.75 -6.93
N LEU A 15 6.38 8.07 -7.89
CA LEU A 15 5.43 8.66 -8.83
C LEU A 15 4.24 9.29 -8.09
N GLU A 16 3.55 10.22 -8.72
CA GLU A 16 2.36 10.81 -8.12
C GLU A 16 1.23 9.76 -7.98
N VAL A 17 0.39 9.92 -6.94
CA VAL A 17 -0.82 9.11 -6.79
C VAL A 17 -1.97 9.90 -7.38
N HIS A 18 -2.52 9.44 -8.51
CA HIS A 18 -3.72 10.04 -9.07
C HIS A 18 -4.97 9.58 -8.30
N PRO A 19 -5.85 10.49 -7.86
CA PRO A 19 -7.05 10.14 -7.09
C PRO A 19 -7.96 9.12 -7.78
N GLU A 20 -8.06 9.19 -9.12
CA GLU A 20 -8.84 8.25 -9.94
C GLU A 20 -8.35 6.79 -9.79
N HIS A 21 -7.04 6.60 -9.67
CA HIS A 21 -6.43 5.27 -9.67
C HIS A 21 -6.05 4.77 -8.26
N ALA A 22 -6.08 5.66 -7.25
CA ALA A 22 -5.64 5.36 -5.90
C ALA A 22 -6.36 4.13 -5.30
N LYS A 23 -7.67 3.99 -5.53
CA LYS A 23 -8.46 2.84 -5.06
C LYS A 23 -8.05 1.53 -5.76
N ALA A 24 -7.80 1.58 -7.06
CA ALA A 24 -7.41 0.40 -7.84
C ALA A 24 -6.01 -0.09 -7.44
N GLU A 25 -5.06 0.83 -7.29
CA GLU A 25 -3.70 0.51 -6.84
C GLU A 25 -3.70 -0.03 -5.40
N LEU A 26 -4.47 0.58 -4.49
CA LEU A 26 -4.62 0.09 -3.13
C LEU A 26 -5.22 -1.33 -3.11
N ALA A 27 -6.27 -1.58 -3.88
CA ALA A 27 -6.89 -2.91 -3.96
C ALA A 27 -5.89 -3.99 -4.42
N ALA A 28 -5.00 -3.66 -5.36
CA ALA A 28 -3.94 -4.57 -5.77
C ALA A 28 -2.97 -4.89 -4.61
N PHE A 29 -2.54 -3.89 -3.84
CA PHE A 29 -1.68 -4.11 -2.68
C PHE A 29 -2.36 -4.96 -1.60
N LEU A 30 -3.63 -4.69 -1.31
CA LEU A 30 -4.42 -5.48 -0.36
C LEU A 30 -4.57 -6.92 -0.84
N ARG A 31 -4.81 -7.13 -2.13
CA ARG A 31 -4.94 -8.48 -2.71
C ARG A 31 -3.65 -9.30 -2.60
N MET A 32 -2.50 -8.64 -2.69
CA MET A 32 -1.18 -9.27 -2.67
C MET A 32 -0.63 -9.48 -1.26
N ASN A 33 -0.85 -8.52 -0.35
CA ASN A 33 -0.16 -8.45 0.94
C ASN A 33 -1.10 -8.26 2.14
N GLY A 34 -2.40 -8.08 1.90
CA GLY A 34 -3.39 -7.80 2.93
C GLY A 34 -3.98 -9.08 3.52
N VAL A 35 -4.10 -9.10 4.85
CA VAL A 35 -4.82 -10.10 5.62
C VAL A 35 -5.95 -9.40 6.37
N LEU A 36 -7.19 -9.80 6.10
CA LEU A 36 -8.36 -9.31 6.83
C LEU A 36 -8.66 -10.28 7.97
N ASN A 37 -8.55 -9.81 9.19
CA ASN A 37 -8.85 -10.56 10.39
C ASN A 37 -10.19 -10.08 10.98
N LEU A 38 -10.96 -11.03 11.50
CA LEU A 38 -12.19 -10.77 12.23
C LEU A 38 -12.06 -11.41 13.61
N HIS A 39 -12.00 -10.58 14.65
CA HIS A 39 -11.88 -11.02 16.04
C HIS A 39 -12.78 -10.17 16.92
N ASP A 40 -13.55 -10.78 17.81
CA ASP A 40 -14.50 -10.09 18.72
C ASP A 40 -15.40 -9.06 18.01
N HIS A 41 -15.93 -9.43 16.83
CA HIS A 41 -16.72 -8.54 15.96
C HIS A 41 -16.01 -7.27 15.47
N GLN A 42 -14.67 -7.21 15.61
CA GLN A 42 -13.84 -6.15 15.08
C GLN A 42 -13.05 -6.64 13.87
N PHE A 43 -12.99 -5.81 12.84
CA PHE A 43 -12.15 -6.04 11.68
C PHE A 43 -10.78 -5.40 11.90
N SER A 44 -9.72 -6.15 11.64
CA SER A 44 -8.37 -5.60 11.47
C SER A 44 -7.81 -5.97 10.10
N LEU A 45 -7.10 -5.02 9.49
CA LEU A 45 -6.46 -5.21 8.20
C LEU A 45 -4.96 -5.08 8.38
N ASP A 46 -4.25 -6.20 8.22
CA ASP A 46 -2.82 -6.28 8.35
C ASP A 46 -2.17 -6.33 6.97
N ILE A 47 -1.21 -5.45 6.71
CA ILE A 47 -0.50 -5.36 5.44
C ILE A 47 1.00 -5.50 5.72
N THR A 48 1.60 -6.60 5.28
CA THR A 48 3.02 -6.89 5.54
C THR A 48 3.83 -6.74 4.26
N THR A 49 4.94 -5.98 4.31
CA THR A 49 5.86 -5.85 3.18
C THR A 49 7.29 -5.69 3.64
N GLU A 50 8.22 -6.34 2.95
CA GLU A 50 9.66 -6.23 3.20
C GLU A 50 10.26 -4.93 2.64
N ASN A 51 9.51 -4.19 1.81
CA ASN A 51 10.00 -2.97 1.17
C ASN A 51 9.40 -1.71 1.84
N PRO A 52 10.22 -0.88 2.53
CA PRO A 52 9.73 0.33 3.19
C PRO A 52 9.09 1.37 2.24
N ALA A 53 9.50 1.41 0.96
CA ALA A 53 8.92 2.32 -0.01
C ALA A 53 7.47 1.93 -0.38
N ILE A 54 7.20 0.61 -0.44
CA ILE A 54 5.85 0.08 -0.64
C ILE A 54 4.96 0.41 0.55
N ALA A 55 5.45 0.25 1.79
CA ALA A 55 4.70 0.61 2.99
C ALA A 55 4.26 2.09 2.98
N ARG A 56 5.18 3.01 2.63
CA ARG A 56 4.85 4.44 2.49
C ARG A 56 3.85 4.72 1.36
N ARG A 57 3.97 4.02 0.23
CA ARG A 57 3.04 4.13 -0.90
C ARG A 57 1.62 3.75 -0.49
N ILE A 58 1.46 2.62 0.20
CA ILE A 58 0.16 2.13 0.68
C ILE A 58 -0.48 3.16 1.61
N PHE A 59 0.30 3.74 2.54
CA PHE A 59 -0.21 4.79 3.43
C PHE A 59 -0.69 6.02 2.66
N LYS A 60 0.07 6.49 1.66
CA LYS A 60 -0.34 7.61 0.80
C LYS A 60 -1.61 7.27 -0.01
N LEU A 61 -1.70 6.05 -0.54
CA LEU A 61 -2.88 5.58 -1.27
C LEU A 61 -4.13 5.58 -0.40
N ILE A 62 -4.03 5.13 0.85
CA ILE A 62 -5.14 5.16 1.80
C ILE A 62 -5.61 6.61 2.03
N LYS A 63 -4.68 7.53 2.28
CA LYS A 63 -5.01 8.96 2.47
C LYS A 63 -5.71 9.57 1.26
N VAL A 64 -5.19 9.34 0.06
CA VAL A 64 -5.77 9.88 -1.18
C VAL A 64 -7.10 9.22 -1.52
N ALA A 65 -7.22 7.89 -1.38
CA ALA A 65 -8.42 7.15 -1.75
C ALA A 65 -9.63 7.43 -0.86
N TYR A 66 -9.38 7.77 0.41
CA TYR A 66 -10.44 7.97 1.43
C TYR A 66 -10.48 9.38 2.02
N GLY A 67 -9.57 10.29 1.63
CA GLY A 67 -9.55 11.68 2.11
C GLY A 67 -9.25 11.82 3.60
N ILE A 68 -8.39 10.95 4.14
CA ILE A 68 -8.01 10.96 5.56
C ILE A 68 -6.62 11.58 5.77
N GLU A 69 -6.47 12.42 6.80
CA GLU A 69 -5.22 13.13 7.16
C GLU A 69 -4.41 12.43 8.24
#